data_AF-A0A4Z0MG37-F1
#
_entry.id   AF-A0A4Z0MG37-F1
#
_cell.length_a   1.000
_cell.length_b   1.000
_cell.length_c   1.000
_cell.angle_alpha   90.00
_cell.angle_beta   90.00
_cell.angle_gamma   90.00
#
_symmetry.space_group_name_H-M   'P 1'
#
loop_
_entity.id
_entity.type
_entity.pdbx_description
1 polymer ?
#
loop_
_entity_poly.entity_id
_entity_poly.type
_entity_poly.pdbx_seq_one_letter_code
_entity_poly.pdbx_strand_id
1 'polypeptide(L)'
;MSLKLLLLLNFALATYLTGVIWTVQLVHYPSFAQAARDTFPTFHQQHSSRISWVVMAPMVVELGLAGWLAWQGRALGQGVWWALGLVVLIWPATFFISVPFHNRLAQGYDYVAIDGLVRTNWVRTLAWTARMGVLGSLLWKMLNFAS
;
A
#
# COMPACT_ATOMS: atom_id res chain seq x y z
N MET A 1 4.49 23.83 5.07
CA MET A 1 5.17 23.02 4.01
C MET A 1 4.70 23.49 2.66
N SER A 2 5.61 23.71 1.70
CA SER A 2 5.22 24.13 0.35
C SER A 2 4.43 23.04 -0.37
N LEU A 3 3.54 23.42 -1.29
CA LEU A 3 2.77 22.46 -2.09
C LEU A 3 3.68 21.53 -2.89
N LYS A 4 4.81 22.05 -3.40
CA LYS A 4 5.82 21.26 -4.12
C LYS A 4 6.39 20.14 -3.26
N LEU A 5 6.80 20.47 -2.03
CA LEU A 5 7.34 19.48 -1.09
C LEU A 5 6.27 18.48 -0.64
N LEU A 6 5.03 18.93 -0.40
CA LEU A 6 3.92 18.05 -0.03
C LEU A 6 3.59 17.02 -1.12
N LEU A 7 3.59 17.45 -2.39
CA LEU A 7 3.38 16.56 -3.52
C LEU A 7 4.54 15.57 -3.69
N LEU A 8 5.78 16.04 -3.54
CA LEU A 8 6.96 15.19 -3.61
C LEU A 8 6.95 14.11 -2.52
N LEU A 9 6.62 14.46 -1.28
CA LEU A 9 6.50 13.48 -0.18
C LEU A 9 5.39 12.45 -0.44
N ASN A 10 4.24 12.90 -0.94
CA ASN A 10 3.16 11.99 -1.33
C ASN A 10 3.60 11.01 -2.42
N PHE A 11 4.30 11.51 -3.44
CA PHE A 11 4.81 10.71 -4.54
C PHE A 11 5.86 9.70 -4.07
N ALA A 12 6.86 10.16 -3.32
CA ALA A 12 7.93 9.29 -2.79
C ALA A 12 7.36 8.15 -1.92
N LEU A 13 6.38 8.47 -1.06
CA LEU A 13 5.72 7.47 -0.23
C LEU A 13 4.87 6.50 -1.05
N ALA A 14 4.17 6.98 -2.08
CA ALA A 14 3.43 6.13 -3.02
C ALA A 14 4.37 5.17 -3.75
N THR A 15 5.52 5.65 -4.22
CA THR A 15 6.54 4.84 -4.91
C THR A 15 7.12 3.78 -3.97
N TYR A 16 7.43 4.16 -2.72
CA TYR A 16 7.88 3.23 -1.69
C TYR A 16 6.86 2.11 -1.46
N LEU A 17 5.60 2.46 -1.17
CA LEU A 17 4.53 1.49 -0.92
C LEU A 17 4.23 0.64 -2.15
N THR A 18 4.34 1.20 -3.34
CA THR A 18 4.25 0.46 -4.61
C THR A 18 5.35 -0.61 -4.70
N GLY A 19 6.61 -0.25 -4.42
CA GLY A 19 7.70 -1.22 -4.41
C GLY A 19 7.49 -2.33 -3.37
N VAL A 20 7.06 -1.96 -2.16
CA VAL A 20 6.76 -2.92 -1.09
C VAL A 20 5.63 -3.86 -1.51
N ILE A 21 4.51 -3.34 -2.03
CA ILE A 21 3.36 -4.18 -2.34
C ILE A 21 3.62 -5.13 -3.51
N TRP A 22 4.40 -4.73 -4.52
CA TRP A 22 4.82 -5.63 -5.60
C TRP A 22 5.73 -6.75 -5.07
N THR A 23 6.64 -6.42 -4.15
CA THR A 23 7.49 -7.42 -3.46
C THR A 23 6.65 -8.39 -2.63
N VAL A 24 5.58 -7.90 -1.99
CA VAL A 24 4.64 -8.73 -1.26
C VAL A 24 3.85 -9.64 -2.20
N GLN A 25 3.33 -9.07 -3.29
CA GLN A 25 2.49 -9.77 -4.27
C GLN A 25 3.21 -10.91 -4.97
N LEU A 26 4.41 -10.65 -5.49
CA LEU A 26 5.12 -11.59 -6.36
C LEU A 26 6.03 -12.54 -5.60
N VAL A 27 6.55 -12.11 -4.44
CA VAL A 27 7.56 -12.87 -3.70
C VAL A 27 7.04 -13.34 -2.36
N HIS A 28 6.62 -12.44 -1.46
CA HIS A 28 6.34 -12.85 -0.08
C HIS A 28 5.11 -13.73 0.05
N TYR A 29 3.95 -13.34 -0.48
CA TYR A 29 2.74 -14.16 -0.34
C TYR A 29 2.88 -15.53 -1.03
N PRO A 30 3.41 -15.64 -2.27
CA PRO A 30 3.69 -16.94 -2.88
C PRO A 30 4.70 -17.79 -2.08
N SER A 31 5.68 -17.16 -1.41
CA SER A 31 6.65 -17.91 -0.59
C SER A 31 6.02 -18.60 0.62
N PHE A 32 4.88 -18.12 1.13
CA PHE A 32 4.19 -18.77 2.24
C PHE A 32 3.70 -20.17 1.89
N ALA A 33 3.34 -20.42 0.63
CA ALA A 33 2.93 -21.75 0.16
C ALA A 33 4.08 -22.78 0.17
N GLN A 34 5.32 -22.31 0.27
CA GLN A 34 6.53 -23.14 0.31
C GLN A 34 7.11 -23.28 1.72
N ALA A 35 6.53 -22.61 2.72
CA ALA A 35 7.02 -22.64 4.09
C ALA A 35 6.71 -23.99 4.78
N ALA A 36 7.60 -24.41 5.67
CA ALA A 36 7.44 -25.64 6.43
C ALA A 36 6.21 -25.54 7.36
N ARG A 37 5.30 -26.51 7.26
CA ARG A 37 3.97 -26.45 7.91
C ARG A 37 4.01 -26.55 9.42
N ASP A 38 4.96 -27.34 9.93
CA ASP A 38 5.22 -27.59 11.35
C ASP A 38 5.71 -26.33 12.09
N THR A 39 6.46 -25.46 11.41
CA THR A 39 6.99 -24.22 11.97
C THR A 39 6.23 -22.96 11.50
N PHE A 40 5.19 -23.13 10.69
CA PHE A 40 4.50 -22.03 10.02
C PHE A 40 3.93 -20.97 10.96
N PRO A 41 3.24 -21.29 12.08
CA PRO A 41 2.69 -20.25 12.96
C PRO A 41 3.78 -19.32 13.52
N THR A 42 4.91 -19.89 13.96
CA THR A 42 6.05 -19.13 14.47
C THR A 42 6.67 -18.26 13.38
N PHE A 43 6.87 -18.82 12.18
CA PHE A 43 7.36 -18.09 11.02
C PHE A 43 6.42 -16.92 10.66
N HIS A 44 5.11 -17.17 10.57
CA HIS A 44 4.11 -16.17 10.20
C HIS A 44 3.99 -15.06 11.24
N GLN A 45 4.06 -15.38 12.54
CA GLN A 45 4.04 -14.38 13.61
C GLN A 45 5.27 -13.46 13.56
N GLN A 46 6.47 -14.03 13.35
CA GLN A 46 7.70 -13.25 13.20
C GLN A 46 7.66 -12.39 11.94
N HIS A 47 7.18 -12.94 10.82
CA HIS A 47 6.96 -12.18 9.59
C HIS A 47 5.98 -11.02 9.83
N SER A 48 4.81 -11.31 10.41
CA SER A 48 3.71 -10.34 10.58
C SER A 48 4.11 -9.16 11.48
N SER A 49 4.83 -9.41 12.57
CA SER A 49 5.32 -8.35 13.47
C SER A 49 6.34 -7.43 12.79
N ARG A 50 7.24 -7.98 11.96
CA ARG A 50 8.26 -7.21 11.25
C ARG A 50 7.70 -6.44 10.06
N ILE A 51 6.90 -7.11 9.22
CA ILE A 51 6.32 -6.48 8.03
C ILE A 51 5.33 -5.37 8.38
N SER A 52 4.68 -5.45 9.56
CA SER A 52 3.77 -4.40 10.02
C SER A 52 4.46 -3.04 10.13
N TRP A 53 5.72 -2.99 10.58
CA TRP A 53 6.48 -1.73 10.60
C TRP A 53 6.81 -1.20 9.20
N VAL A 54 7.12 -2.10 8.27
CA VAL A 54 7.46 -1.76 6.88
C VAL A 54 6.24 -1.27 6.12
N VAL A 55 5.05 -1.76 6.43
CA VAL A 55 3.82 -1.45 5.69
C VAL A 55 2.94 -0.46 6.43
N MET A 56 2.53 -0.75 7.67
CA MET A 56 1.50 0.00 8.38
C MET A 56 1.93 1.42 8.75
N ALA A 57 3.17 1.60 9.22
CA ALA A 57 3.64 2.94 9.58
C ALA A 57 3.67 3.88 8.36
N PRO A 58 4.26 3.49 7.21
CA PRO A 58 4.15 4.25 5.97
C PRO A 58 2.70 4.46 5.49
N MET A 59 1.81 3.47 5.65
CA MET A 59 0.39 3.61 5.29
C MET A 59 -0.37 4.68 6.10
N VAL A 60 -0.12 4.76 7.40
CA VAL A 60 -0.71 5.79 8.27
C VAL A 60 -0.24 7.18 7.85
N VAL A 61 1.07 7.32 7.58
CA VAL A 61 1.63 8.57 7.06
C VAL A 61 1.04 8.91 5.69
N GLU A 62 0.85 7.92 4.81
CA GLU A 62 0.25 8.11 3.48
C GLU A 62 -1.17 8.66 3.59
N LEU A 63 -2.00 8.14 4.48
CA LEU A 63 -3.36 8.63 4.69
C LEU A 63 -3.38 10.09 5.12
N GLY A 64 -2.55 10.47 6.10
CA GLY A 64 -2.43 11.84 6.57
C GLY A 64 -1.94 12.79 5.49
N LEU A 65 -0.88 12.41 4.76
CA LEU A 65 -0.31 13.22 3.68
C LEU A 65 -1.26 13.34 2.47
N ALA A 66 -2.04 12.29 2.16
CA ALA A 66 -3.02 12.32 1.09
C ALA A 66 -4.17 13.28 1.41
N GLY A 67 -4.68 13.24 2.65
CA GLY A 67 -5.69 14.18 3.12
C GLY A 67 -5.18 15.62 3.10
N TRP A 68 -3.94 15.84 3.55
CA TRP A 68 -3.32 17.17 3.54
C TRP A 68 -3.13 17.70 2.12
N LEU A 69 -2.70 16.84 1.17
CA LEU A 69 -2.55 17.19 -0.24
C LEU A 69 -3.89 17.50 -0.90
N ALA A 70 -4.94 16.72 -0.62
CA ALA A 70 -6.28 17.02 -1.15
C ALA A 70 -6.83 18.36 -0.65
N TRP A 71 -6.53 18.72 0.61
CA TRP A 71 -6.94 20.01 1.18
C TRP A 71 -6.19 21.20 0.58
N GLN A 72 -4.85 21.15 0.58
CA GLN A 72 -4.02 22.29 0.12
C GLN A 72 -3.82 22.34 -1.40
N GLY A 73 -3.83 21.19 -2.06
CA GLY A 73 -3.52 21.03 -3.48
C GLY A 73 -4.72 21.17 -4.41
N ARG A 74 -5.80 21.83 -4.00
CA ARG A 74 -7.01 22.01 -4.85
C ARG A 74 -6.70 22.64 -6.20
N ALA A 75 -5.69 23.52 -6.26
CA ALA A 75 -5.20 24.14 -7.50
C ALA A 75 -4.56 23.14 -8.48
N LEU A 76 -4.18 21.93 -8.03
CA LEU A 76 -3.64 20.86 -8.88
C LEU A 76 -4.73 20.06 -9.61
N GLY A 77 -6.01 20.42 -9.43
CA GLY A 77 -7.16 19.80 -10.11
C GLY A 77 -7.64 18.50 -9.46
N GLN A 78 -8.50 17.74 -10.15
CA GLN A 78 -9.13 16.53 -9.55
C GLN A 78 -8.14 15.40 -9.21
N GLY A 79 -6.91 15.43 -9.72
CA GLY A 79 -5.91 14.38 -9.46
C GLY A 79 -5.60 14.18 -7.96
N VAL A 80 -5.66 15.24 -7.14
CA VAL A 80 -5.43 15.11 -5.69
C VAL A 80 -6.55 14.31 -5.00
N TRP A 81 -7.78 14.45 -5.49
CA TRP A 81 -8.94 13.71 -4.98
C TRP A 81 -8.93 12.25 -5.43
N TRP A 82 -8.50 11.98 -6.67
CA TRP A 82 -8.25 10.61 -7.12
C TRP A 82 -7.16 9.92 -6.30
N ALA A 83 -6.05 10.60 -6.03
CA ALA A 83 -4.97 10.06 -5.21
C ALA A 83 -5.43 9.77 -3.77
N LEU A 84 -6.32 10.59 -3.20
CA LEU A 84 -6.93 10.34 -1.89
C LEU A 84 -7.91 9.16 -1.94
N GLY A 85 -8.79 9.12 -2.95
CA GLY A 85 -9.77 8.04 -3.13
C GLY A 85 -9.12 6.66 -3.23
N LEU A 86 -7.97 6.57 -3.92
CA LEU A 86 -7.20 5.32 -3.99
C LEU A 86 -6.66 4.88 -2.62
N VAL A 87 -6.17 5.80 -1.78
CA VAL A 87 -5.76 5.46 -0.41
C VAL A 87 -6.97 4.97 0.39
N VAL A 88 -8.08 5.70 0.32
CA VAL A 88 -9.33 5.32 1.00
C VAL A 88 -9.86 3.97 0.53
N LEU A 89 -9.57 3.53 -0.70
CA LEU A 89 -9.89 2.17 -1.18
C LEU A 89 -8.94 1.11 -0.59
N ILE A 90 -7.65 1.42 -0.47
CA ILE A 90 -6.62 0.50 0.02
C ILE A 90 -6.86 0.12 1.49
N TRP A 91 -7.32 1.06 2.31
CA TRP A 91 -7.53 0.85 3.75
C TRP A 91 -8.58 -0.25 4.05
N PRO A 92 -9.81 -0.20 3.52
CA PRO A 92 -10.80 -1.27 3.62
C PRO A 92 -10.29 -2.60 3.07
N ALA A 93 -9.61 -2.62 1.91
CA ALA A 93 -9.04 -3.84 1.37
C ALA A 93 -8.02 -4.47 2.34
N THR A 94 -7.24 -3.65 3.05
CA THR A 94 -6.29 -4.12 4.06
C THR A 94 -7.02 -4.69 5.28
N PHE A 95 -7.94 -3.92 5.88
CA PHE A 95 -8.58 -4.31 7.14
C PHE A 95 -9.64 -5.39 7.01
N PHE A 96 -10.44 -5.37 5.95
CA PHE A 96 -11.56 -6.30 5.80
C PHE A 96 -11.20 -7.54 4.97
N ILE A 97 -10.06 -7.55 4.28
CA ILE A 97 -9.65 -8.70 3.45
C ILE A 97 -8.31 -9.26 3.93
N SER A 98 -7.23 -8.46 3.92
CA SER A 98 -5.89 -8.96 4.26
C SER A 98 -5.75 -9.36 5.73
N VAL A 99 -6.30 -8.57 6.68
CA VAL A 99 -6.22 -8.87 8.12
C VAL A 99 -6.93 -10.19 8.47
N PRO A 100 -8.18 -10.46 8.03
CA PRO A 100 -8.83 -11.75 8.27
C PRO A 100 -8.04 -12.96 7.77
N PHE A 101 -7.41 -12.87 6.59
CA PHE A 101 -6.54 -13.94 6.11
C PHE A 101 -5.29 -14.12 6.99
N HIS A 102 -4.65 -13.03 7.40
CA HIS A 102 -3.51 -13.12 8.33
C HIS A 102 -3.90 -13.68 9.70
N ASN A 103 -5.12 -13.40 10.19
CA ASN A 103 -5.63 -13.99 11.43
C ASN A 103 -5.83 -15.51 11.31
N ARG A 104 -6.29 -16.00 10.14
CA ARG A 104 -6.34 -17.45 9.86
C ARG A 104 -4.94 -18.06 9.86
N LEU A 105 -3.97 -17.41 9.20
CA LEU A 105 -2.59 -17.88 9.12
C LEU A 105 -1.86 -17.87 10.48
N ALA A 106 -2.28 -17.00 11.40
CA ALA A 106 -1.76 -16.99 12.76
C ALA A 106 -2.17 -18.26 13.55
N GLN A 107 -3.21 -18.97 13.13
CA GLN A 107 -3.67 -20.21 13.78
C GLN A 107 -2.99 -21.47 13.21
N GLY A 108 -2.34 -21.38 12.05
CA GLY A 108 -1.83 -22.56 11.36
C GLY A 108 -1.56 -22.31 9.89
N TYR A 109 -0.85 -23.25 9.26
CA TYR A 109 -0.71 -23.28 7.81
C TYR A 109 -2.08 -23.50 7.15
N ASP A 110 -2.50 -22.57 6.30
CA ASP A 110 -3.75 -22.64 5.55
C ASP A 110 -3.52 -22.16 4.11
N TYR A 111 -3.46 -23.12 3.17
CA TYR A 111 -3.24 -22.82 1.77
C TYR A 111 -4.35 -21.97 1.15
N VAL A 112 -5.61 -22.16 1.58
CA VAL A 112 -6.74 -21.37 1.07
C VAL A 112 -6.61 -19.92 1.51
N ALA A 113 -6.13 -19.68 2.74
CA ALA A 113 -5.85 -18.33 3.21
C ALA A 113 -4.65 -17.69 2.47
N ILE A 114 -3.61 -18.46 2.14
CA ILE A 114 -2.47 -17.98 1.34
C ILE A 114 -2.90 -17.60 -0.09
N ASP A 115 -3.60 -18.49 -0.79
CA ASP A 115 -4.12 -18.19 -2.14
C ASP A 115 -5.09 -17.00 -2.12
N GLY A 116 -5.92 -16.91 -1.08
CA GLY A 116 -6.77 -15.75 -0.81
C GLY A 116 -5.99 -14.44 -0.70
N LEU A 117 -4.87 -14.41 0.05
CA LEU A 117 -3.98 -13.25 0.12
C LEU A 117 -3.41 -12.88 -1.24
N VAL A 118 -2.87 -13.84 -1.99
CA VAL A 118 -2.28 -13.58 -3.32
C VAL A 118 -3.30 -13.00 -4.29
N ARG A 119 -4.50 -13.59 -4.36
CA ARG A 119 -5.54 -13.14 -5.29
C ARG A 119 -6.10 -11.77 -4.93
N THR A 120 -6.40 -11.55 -3.66
CA THR A 120 -7.06 -10.30 -3.22
C THR A 120 -6.10 -9.13 -3.10
N ASN A 121 -4.80 -9.39 -2.91
CA ASN A 121 -3.80 -8.32 -2.80
C ASN A 121 -3.57 -7.56 -4.12
N TRP A 122 -3.95 -8.12 -5.27
CA TRP A 122 -3.95 -7.41 -6.55
C TRP A 122 -4.73 -6.08 -6.51
N VAL A 123 -5.82 -6.00 -5.75
CA VAL A 123 -6.57 -4.75 -5.57
C VAL A 123 -5.66 -3.65 -5.02
N ARG A 124 -4.88 -3.96 -3.98
CA ARG A 124 -3.95 -3.01 -3.35
C ARG A 124 -2.76 -2.73 -4.25
N THR A 125 -2.21 -3.74 -4.91
CA THR A 125 -1.09 -3.61 -5.85
C THR A 125 -1.43 -2.64 -6.99
N LEU A 126 -2.60 -2.82 -7.61
CA LEU A 126 -3.06 -1.95 -8.69
C LEU A 126 -3.42 -0.56 -8.17
N ALA A 127 -4.06 -0.45 -7.00
CA ALA A 127 -4.42 0.84 -6.42
C ALA A 127 -3.19 1.71 -6.08
N TRP A 128 -2.16 1.14 -5.45
CA TRP A 128 -0.90 1.87 -5.19
C TRP A 128 -0.17 2.23 -6.48
N THR A 129 -0.13 1.33 -7.46
CA THR A 129 0.49 1.60 -8.77
C THR A 129 -0.23 2.76 -9.48
N ALA A 130 -1.57 2.75 -9.51
CA ALA A 130 -2.37 3.82 -10.08
C ALA A 130 -2.14 5.13 -9.32
N ARG A 131 -2.09 5.09 -7.99
CA ARG A 131 -1.86 6.27 -7.15
C ARG A 131 -0.49 6.89 -7.43
N MET A 132 0.56 6.07 -7.53
CA MET A 132 1.90 6.50 -7.92
C MET A 132 1.87 7.20 -9.29
N GLY A 133 1.17 6.62 -10.27
CA GLY A 133 1.00 7.23 -11.61
C GLY A 133 0.29 8.58 -11.56
N VAL A 134 -0.82 8.69 -10.82
CA VAL A 134 -1.57 9.95 -10.63
C VAL A 134 -0.66 11.02 -10.03
N LEU A 135 0.02 10.72 -8.93
CA LEU A 135 0.91 11.66 -8.26
C LEU A 135 2.11 12.05 -9.12
N GLY A 136 2.68 11.09 -9.85
CA GLY A 136 3.75 11.34 -10.82
C GLY A 136 3.30 12.29 -11.94
N SER A 137 2.08 12.13 -12.44
CA SER A 137 1.52 13.03 -13.45
C SER A 137 1.32 14.47 -12.93
N LEU A 138 0.89 14.61 -11.67
CA LEU A 138 0.76 15.92 -11.03
C LEU A 138 2.12 16.57 -10.82
N LEU A 139 3.11 15.79 -10.37
CA LEU A 139 4.47 16.24 -10.15
C LEU A 139 5.10 16.70 -11.48
N TRP A 140 4.95 15.90 -12.54
CA TRP A 140 5.40 16.25 -13.88
C TRP A 140 4.79 17.56 -14.36
N LYS A 141 3.47 17.75 -14.21
CA LYS A 141 2.80 18.99 -14.61
C LYS A 141 3.31 20.19 -13.82
N MET A 142 3.46 20.04 -12.52
CA MET A 142 3.94 21.10 -11.63
C MET A 142 5.40 21.50 -11.90
N LEU A 143 6.24 20.59 -12.41
CA LEU A 143 7.61 20.91 -12.78
C LEU A 143 7.73 21.59 -14.15
N ASN A 144 6.86 21.24 -15.11
CA ASN A 144 6.98 21.70 -16.49
C ASN A 144 6.08 22.90 -16.84
N PHE A 145 5.03 23.18 -16.05
CA PHE A 145 4.05 24.23 -16.36
C PHE A 145 3.86 25.25 -15.23
N ALA A 146 4.70 25.23 -14.19
CA ALA A 146 4.72 26.25 -13.14
C ALA A 146 5.70 27.40 -13.46
N SER A 147 5.55 27.96 -14.65
CA SER A 147 6.20 29.20 -15.12
C SER A 147 5.25 30.37 -15.01
#